data_AF-A0AB38JUH6-F1
#
_entry.id   AF-A0AB38JUH6-F1
#
_cell.length_a   1.000
_cell.length_b   1.000
_cell.length_c   1.000
_cell.angle_alpha   90.00
_cell.angle_beta   90.00
_cell.angle_gamma   90.00
#
_symmetry.space_group_name_H-M   'P 1'
#
loop_
_entity.id
_entity.type
_entity.pdbx_description
1 polymer ?
#
loop_
_entity_poly.entity_id
_entity_poly.type
_entity_poly.pdbx_seq_one_letter_code
_entity_poly.pdbx_strand_id
1 'polypeptide(L)'
;QLDNTLKLLGITDTNIQVFGTREEFHGRGSGRKKYLVIQAELTYTLRRCPSCGSNTLHPNGHKLTHVAVVLPDNPVLFLIIRFFA
;
A
#
# COMPACT_ATOMS: atom_id res chain seq x y z
N GLN A 1 13.57 -5.30 8.43
CA GLN A 1 13.85 -5.73 7.04
C GLN A 1 12.88 -5.09 6.03
N LEU A 2 11.63 -4.80 6.40
CA LEU A 2 10.59 -4.20 5.54
C LEU A 2 10.82 -2.72 5.16
N ASP A 3 11.49 -1.95 6.02
CA ASP A 3 11.87 -0.56 5.72
C ASP A 3 12.76 -0.44 4.48
N ASN A 4 13.59 -1.45 4.22
CA ASN A 4 14.44 -1.49 3.02
C ASN A 4 13.59 -1.72 1.77
N THR A 5 12.51 -2.51 1.86
CA THR A 5 11.57 -2.72 0.77
C THR A 5 10.85 -1.42 0.42
N LEU A 6 10.33 -0.67 1.40
CA LEU A 6 9.69 0.62 1.12
C LEU A 6 10.64 1.62 0.45
N LYS A 7 11.88 1.70 0.92
CA LYS A 7 12.92 2.54 0.29
C LYS A 7 13.20 2.13 -1.15
N LEU A 8 13.28 0.82 -1.44
CA LEU A 8 13.44 0.30 -2.80
C LEU A 8 12.23 0.62 -3.70
N LEU A 9 11.04 0.76 -3.12
CA LEU A 9 9.81 1.17 -3.81
C LEU A 9 9.70 2.70 -3.99
N GLY A 10 10.68 3.48 -3.53
CA GLY A 10 10.61 4.95 -3.55
C GLY A 10 9.62 5.53 -2.54
N ILE A 11 9.13 4.72 -1.59
CA ILE A 11 8.25 5.17 -0.52
C ILE A 11 9.13 5.66 0.62
N THR A 12 9.40 6.96 0.64
CA THR A 12 10.28 7.62 1.61
C THR A 12 9.52 8.44 2.65
N ASP A 13 8.19 8.49 2.57
CA ASP A 13 7.37 9.21 3.55
C ASP A 13 7.43 8.49 4.90
N THR A 14 8.09 9.13 5.86
CA THR A 14 8.29 8.61 7.23
C THR A 14 7.00 8.56 8.03
N ASN A 15 5.93 9.16 7.54
CA ASN A 15 4.61 9.08 8.16
C ASN A 15 3.85 7.82 7.76
N ILE A 16 4.37 6.98 6.86
CA ILE A 16 3.77 5.70 6.52
C ILE A 16 4.42 4.62 7.38
N GLN A 17 3.68 4.05 8.32
CA GLN A 17 4.11 2.92 9.14
C GLN A 17 3.52 1.62 8.61
N VAL A 18 4.40 0.65 8.38
CA VAL A 18 3.98 -0.68 7.94
C VAL A 18 3.72 -1.56 9.14
N PHE A 19 2.53 -2.14 9.20
CA PHE A 19 2.12 -2.99 10.32
C PHE A 19 1.93 -4.46 9.90
N GLY A 20 1.97 -4.77 8.60
CA GLY A 20 1.84 -6.15 8.14
C GLY A 20 2.18 -6.37 6.68
N THR A 21 2.45 -7.63 6.35
CA THR A 21 2.59 -8.11 4.98
C THR A 21 1.87 -9.43 4.81
N ARG A 22 1.25 -9.66 3.66
CA ARG A 22 0.67 -10.96 3.32
C ARG A 22 0.80 -11.24 1.83
N GLU A 23 0.83 -12.51 1.48
CA GLU A 23 0.79 -12.93 0.09
C GLU A 23 -0.66 -13.13 -0.35
N GLU A 24 -0.99 -12.65 -1.54
CA GLU A 24 -2.28 -12.88 -2.16
C GLU A 24 -2.10 -13.42 -3.58
N PHE A 25 -3.08 -14.18 -4.05
CA PHE A 25 -3.12 -14.64 -5.43
C PHE A 25 -4.33 -14.05 -6.12
N HIS A 26 -4.10 -13.35 -7.22
CA HIS A 26 -5.18 -12.78 -8.03
C HIS A 26 -5.17 -13.41 -9.42
N GLY A 27 -6.34 -13.50 -10.05
CA GLY A 27 -6.53 -14.18 -11.33
C GLY A 27 -6.92 -15.66 -11.20
N ARG A 28 -7.10 -16.34 -12.34
CA ARG A 28 -7.55 -17.74 -12.43
C ARG A 28 -6.68 -18.53 -13.40
N GLY A 29 -6.55 -19.84 -13.16
CA GLY A 29 -5.81 -20.76 -14.03
C GLY A 29 -4.36 -20.32 -14.25
N SER A 30 -3.90 -20.38 -15.50
CA SER A 30 -2.56 -19.93 -15.92
C SER A 30 -2.32 -18.42 -15.76
N GLY A 31 -3.37 -17.61 -15.58
CA GLY A 31 -3.28 -16.18 -15.31
C GLY A 31 -3.16 -15.82 -13.83
N ARG A 32 -3.06 -16.81 -12.93
CA ARG A 32 -2.94 -16.58 -11.50
C ARG A 32 -1.58 -15.97 -11.18
N LYS A 33 -1.58 -14.75 -10.65
CA LYS A 33 -0.38 -14.00 -10.27
C LYS A 33 -0.27 -13.95 -8.76
N LYS A 34 0.96 -14.06 -8.26
CA LYS A 34 1.29 -13.90 -6.85
C LYS A 34 1.60 -12.44 -6.57
N TYR A 35 0.99 -11.91 -5.51
CA TYR A 35 1.14 -10.54 -5.06
C TYR A 35 1.65 -10.53 -3.63
N LEU A 36 2.57 -9.62 -3.34
CA LEU A 36 2.88 -9.26 -1.96
C LEU A 36 2.09 -8.00 -1.60
N VAL A 37 1.22 -8.12 -0.61
CA VAL A 37 0.42 -7.02 -0.07
C VAL A 37 1.11 -6.48 1.17
N ILE A 38 1.48 -5.20 1.13
CA ILE A 38 2.03 -4.45 2.25
C ILE A 38 0.89 -3.62 2.85
N GLN A 39 0.63 -3.82 4.14
CA GLN A 39 -0.38 -3.10 4.89
C GLN A 39 0.29 -2.03 5.76
N ALA A 40 -0.08 -0.78 5.50
CA ALA A 40 0.48 0.37 6.17
C ALA A 40 -0.61 1.36 6.60
N GLU A 41 -0.24 2.25 7.51
CA GLU A 41 -1.08 3.33 8.02
C GLU A 41 -0.30 4.62 8.15
N LEU A 42 -1.02 5.74 8.18
CA LEU A 42 -0.41 7.02 8.52
C LEU A 42 -0.18 7.13 10.03
N THR A 43 0.95 7.71 10.42
CA THR A 43 1.25 8.08 11.83
C THR A 43 0.34 9.16 12.38
N TYR A 44 -0.44 9.79 11.51
CA TYR A 44 -1.38 10.85 11.84
C TYR A 44 -2.75 10.59 11.21
N THR A 45 -3.78 11.10 11.86
CA THR A 45 -5.16 11.07 11.36
C THR A 45 -5.36 12.17 10.32
N LEU A 46 -5.94 11.83 9.18
CA LEU A 46 -6.38 12.84 8.23
C LEU A 46 -7.72 13.40 8.71
N ARG A 47 -7.88 14.72 8.74
CA ARG A 47 -9.18 15.38 8.99
C ARG A 47 -9.84 15.91 7.72
N ARG A 48 -9.05 16.07 6.67
CA ARG A 48 -9.46 16.55 5.35
C ARG A 48 -8.73 15.78 4.27
N CYS A 49 -9.33 15.70 3.08
CA CYS A 49 -8.68 15.14 1.91
C CYS A 49 -7.46 15.99 1.51
N PRO A 50 -6.24 15.42 1.44
CA PRO A 50 -5.05 16.20 1.08
C PRO A 50 -5.03 16.63 -0.40
N SER A 51 -5.84 16.02 -1.26
CA SER A 51 -5.91 16.37 -2.69
C SER A 51 -6.86 17.54 -2.98
N CYS A 52 -8.02 17.59 -2.32
CA CYS A 52 -9.07 18.58 -2.62
C CYS A 52 -9.55 19.41 -1.42
N GLY A 53 -9.02 19.17 -0.22
CA GLY A 53 -9.36 19.92 1.00
C GLY A 53 -10.72 19.60 1.62
N SER A 54 -11.52 18.70 1.02
CA SER A 54 -12.85 18.34 1.54
C SER A 54 -12.79 17.70 2.93
N ASN A 55 -13.77 18.01 3.79
CA ASN A 55 -13.95 17.37 5.10
C ASN A 55 -14.51 15.93 4.99
N THR A 56 -14.88 15.47 3.80
CA THR A 56 -15.44 14.12 3.57
C THR A 56 -14.34 13.09 3.36
N LEU A 57 -13.61 12.76 4.42
CA LEU A 57 -12.85 11.50 4.44
C LEU A 57 -13.83 10.35 4.66
N HIS A 58 -13.62 9.25 3.93
CA HIS A 58 -14.39 8.04 4.18
C HIS A 58 -13.91 7.45 5.51
N PRO A 59 -14.80 7.19 6.49
CA PRO A 59 -14.44 6.49 7.72
C PRO A 59 -13.77 5.16 7.38
N ASN A 60 -12.63 4.86 8.03
CA ASN A 60 -11.80 3.68 7.72
C ASN A 60 -11.37 3.58 6.25
N GLY A 61 -11.23 4.72 5.58
CA GLY A 61 -10.81 4.79 4.19
C GLY A 61 -9.44 4.14 3.99
N HIS A 62 -9.20 3.58 2.81
CA HIS A 62 -7.88 3.10 2.41
C HIS A 62 -7.66 3.37 0.94
N LYS A 63 -6.39 3.47 0.54
CA LYS A 63 -6.00 3.50 -0.87
C LYS A 63 -5.09 2.33 -1.17
N LEU A 64 -5.55 1.51 -2.10
CA LEU A 64 -4.75 0.47 -2.73
C LEU A 64 -3.97 1.11 -3.88
N THR A 65 -2.65 1.00 -3.84
CA THR A 65 -1.76 1.43 -4.92
C THR A 65 -1.01 0.22 -5.44
N HIS A 66 -1.07 0.03 -6.76
CA HIS A 66 -0.32 -1.01 -7.45
C HIS A 66 1.09 -0.52 -7.74
N VAL A 67 2.09 -1.23 -7.25
CA VAL A 67 3.49 -0.95 -7.52
C VAL A 67 4.07 -2.16 -8.24
N ALA A 68 4.29 -2.03 -9.54
CA ALA A 68 5.00 -3.04 -10.30
C ALA A 68 6.51 -2.79 -10.12
N VAL A 69 7.20 -3.74 -9.48
CA VAL A 69 8.66 -3.73 -9.43
C VAL A 69 9.16 -4.75 -10.42
N VAL A 70 10.06 -4.33 -11.30
CA VAL A 70 10.75 -5.26 -12.21
C VAL A 70 11.80 -6.00 -11.38
N LEU A 71 11.43 -7.17 -10.89
CA LEU A 71 12.35 -8.14 -10.29
C LEU A 71 12.43 -9.37 -11.22
N PRO A 72 13.53 -10.14 -11.18
CA PRO A 72 13.75 -11.29 -12.07
C PRO A 72 12.57 -12.29 -12.09
N ASP A 73 11.84 -12.41 -10.98
CA ASP A 73 10.71 -13.34 -10.80
C ASP A 73 9.31 -12.69 -10.86
N ASN A 74 9.19 -11.43 -11.29
CA ASN A 74 7.91 -10.70 -11.44
C ASN A 74 6.92 -10.75 -10.25
N PRO A 75 7.33 -10.55 -8.99
CA PRO A 75 6.37 -10.33 -7.91
C PRO A 75 5.72 -8.95 -8.09
N VAL A 76 4.40 -8.95 -8.21
CA VAL A 76 3.63 -7.71 -8.27
C VAL A 76 3.30 -7.27 -6.85
N LEU A 77 3.53 -6.01 -6.51
CA LEU A 77 3.31 -5.51 -5.15
C LEU A 77 2.05 -4.65 -5.07
N PHE A 78 1.29 -4.86 -4.00
CA PHE A 78 0.20 -4.00 -3.60
C PHE A 78 0.56 -3.30 -2.31
N LEU A 79 0.49 -1.97 -2.31
CA LEU A 79 0.55 -1.18 -1.10
C LEU A 79 -0.86 -0.75 -0.72
N ILE A 80 -1.32 -1.13 0.46
CA ILE A 80 -2.57 -0.66 1.04
C ILE A 80 -2.22 0.29 2.16
N ILE A 81 -2.56 1.56 2.01
CA ILE A 81 -2.45 2.56 3.07
C ILE A 81 -3.85 2.80 3.63
N ARG A 82 -4.02 2.55 4.93
CA ARG A 82 -5.21 2.94 5.67
C ARG A 82 -5.12 4.41 6.09
N PHE A 83 -6.20 5.13 5.86
CA PHE A 83 -6.42 6.48 6.32
C PHE A 83 -7.45 6.45 7.45
N PHE A 84 -7.02 6.83 8.64
CA PHE A 84 -7.95 7.08 9.74
C PHE A 84 -8.55 8.48 9.57
N ALA A 85 -9.87 8.57 9.76
CA ALA A 85 -10.65 9.81 9.80
C ALA A 85 -11.05 10.11 11.24
#